data_AF-A0A6N8WBG1-F1
#
_entry.id   AF-A0A6N8WBG1-F1
#
_cell.length_a   1.000
_cell.length_b   1.000
_cell.length_c   1.000
_cell.angle_alpha   90.00
_cell.angle_beta   90.00
_cell.angle_gamma   90.00
#
_symmetry.space_group_name_H-M   'P 1'
#
loop_
_entity.id
_entity.type
_entity.pdbx_description
1 polymer ?
#
loop_
_entity_poly.entity_id
_entity_poly.type
_entity_poly.pdbx_seq_one_letter_code
_entity_poly.pdbx_strand_id
1 'polypeptide(L)'
;MTLTRVRLERFTAFKRLDLELSPGINVLVGENGTGKTHLMKVCYAACDISKTRASFTEKLIDVFLPSGHVPGRLVKRQRGSIRGAVEVFRDGRRLRTSFSNHAKVSTSAHTTGANDWVASPVESVYIPVKEMLANGPGFLSLYTQRDIHFEEIYVDILQRAYLPLVRGPMDKQRRRLFNILQKAINGQVTIKNVTTKPERYQG
;
A
#
# COMPACT_ATOMS: atom_id res chain seq x y z
N MET A 1 -4.22 -16.37 3.34
CA MET A 1 -4.04 -16.24 1.88
C MET A 1 -2.95 -15.23 1.63
N THR A 2 -1.83 -15.65 1.08
CA THR A 2 -0.64 -14.83 0.85
C THR A 2 -0.39 -14.67 -0.65
N LEU A 3 0.26 -13.59 -1.04
CA LEU A 3 0.74 -13.45 -2.42
C LEU A 3 1.74 -14.58 -2.71
N THR A 4 1.66 -15.13 -3.91
CA THR A 4 2.46 -16.29 -4.35
C THR A 4 3.45 -15.93 -5.45
N ARG A 5 3.12 -14.94 -6.27
CA ARG A 5 3.99 -14.49 -7.36
C ARG A 5 3.66 -13.04 -7.75
N VAL A 6 4.67 -12.33 -8.23
CA VAL A 6 4.53 -11.01 -8.86
C VAL A 6 5.31 -11.00 -10.17
N ARG A 7 4.66 -10.56 -11.25
CA ARG A 7 5.31 -10.32 -12.55
C ARG A 7 5.16 -8.87 -12.95
N LEU A 8 6.27 -8.25 -13.34
CA LEU A 8 6.31 -6.87 -13.80
C LEU A 8 6.99 -6.82 -15.17
N GLU A 9 6.38 -6.14 -16.13
CA GLU A 9 6.98 -5.87 -17.43
C GLU A 9 6.98 -4.37 -17.70
N ARG A 10 8.17 -3.81 -17.97
CA ARG A 10 8.38 -2.39 -18.25
C ARG A 10 7.59 -1.50 -17.28
N PHE A 11 7.70 -1.79 -15.98
CA PHE A 11 6.97 -1.09 -14.94
C PHE A 11 7.96 -0.46 -13.96
N THR A 12 7.94 0.86 -13.90
CA THR A 12 8.76 1.70 -13.02
C THR A 12 10.26 1.34 -13.08
N ALA A 13 10.84 0.79 -12.01
CA ALA A 13 12.24 0.40 -11.94
C ALA A 13 12.55 -0.85 -12.80
N PHE A 14 11.55 -1.68 -13.10
CA PHE A 14 11.74 -3.02 -13.66
C PHE A 14 11.54 -3.06 -15.18
N LYS A 15 12.53 -3.58 -15.90
CA LYS A 15 12.36 -3.98 -17.31
C LYS A 15 11.53 -5.26 -17.39
N ARG A 16 11.90 -6.25 -16.58
CA ARG A 16 11.20 -7.50 -16.35
C ARG A 16 11.48 -7.94 -14.92
N LEU A 17 10.47 -8.42 -14.22
CA LEU A 17 10.57 -9.12 -12.95
C LEU A 17 9.61 -10.30 -13.01
N ASP A 18 10.06 -11.46 -12.56
CA ASP A 18 9.20 -12.61 -12.32
C ASP A 18 9.66 -13.25 -11.02
N LEU A 19 8.91 -12.98 -9.95
CA LEU A 19 9.30 -13.31 -8.58
C LEU A 19 8.25 -14.20 -7.94
N GLU A 20 8.67 -15.38 -7.51
CA GLU A 20 7.88 -16.26 -6.64
C GLU A 20 8.10 -15.86 -5.17
N LEU A 21 7.01 -15.80 -4.42
CA LEU A 21 7.00 -15.35 -3.03
C LEU A 21 6.84 -16.56 -2.10
N SER A 22 7.59 -16.52 -0.99
CA SER A 22 7.41 -17.45 0.11
C SER A 22 6.11 -17.16 0.86
N PRO A 23 5.40 -18.17 1.38
CA PRO A 23 4.23 -17.96 2.24
C PRO A 23 4.55 -17.32 3.60
N GLY A 24 5.83 -17.30 3.99
CA GLY A 24 6.31 -16.69 5.22
C GLY A 24 6.87 -15.29 5.01
N ILE A 25 8.07 -15.07 5.52
CA ILE A 25 8.76 -13.78 5.42
C ILE A 25 9.54 -13.72 4.10
N ASN A 26 9.36 -12.63 3.36
CA ASN A 26 10.11 -12.33 2.15
C ASN A 26 11.05 -11.16 2.45
N VAL A 27 12.37 -11.40 2.39
CA VAL A 27 13.39 -10.37 2.62
C VAL A 27 13.93 -9.88 1.28
N LEU A 28 13.70 -8.61 0.96
CA LEU A 28 14.14 -7.99 -0.29
C LEU A 28 15.46 -7.24 -0.06
N VAL A 29 16.56 -7.72 -0.65
CA VAL A 29 17.90 -7.14 -0.52
C VAL A 29 18.38 -6.62 -1.87
N GLY A 30 19.08 -5.48 -1.86
CA GLY A 30 19.64 -4.86 -3.05
C GLY A 30 19.98 -3.40 -2.82
N GLU A 31 20.66 -2.76 -3.76
CA GLU A 31 21.05 -1.36 -3.67
C GLU A 31 19.85 -0.41 -3.63
N ASN A 32 20.06 0.82 -3.16
CA ASN A 32 19.04 1.86 -3.20
C ASN A 32 18.63 2.18 -4.65
N GLY A 33 17.36 2.49 -4.88
CA GLY A 33 16.84 2.80 -6.22
C GLY A 33 16.60 1.61 -7.14
N THR A 34 16.84 0.37 -6.71
CA THR A 34 16.64 -0.86 -7.54
C THR A 34 15.19 -1.36 -7.63
N GLY A 35 14.23 -0.68 -6.98
CA GLY A 35 12.80 -1.02 -7.08
C GLY A 35 12.22 -1.85 -5.93
N LYS A 36 12.96 -2.10 -4.84
CA LYS A 36 12.44 -2.81 -3.65
C LYS A 36 11.12 -2.22 -3.14
N THR A 37 11.10 -0.90 -2.91
CA THR A 37 9.89 -0.15 -2.50
C THR A 37 8.77 -0.23 -3.53
N HIS A 38 9.11 -0.28 -4.83
CA HIS A 38 8.12 -0.35 -5.90
C HIS A 38 7.43 -1.72 -5.91
N LEU A 39 8.19 -2.80 -5.72
CA LEU A 39 7.62 -4.14 -5.57
C LEU A 39 6.68 -4.21 -4.36
N MET A 40 7.09 -3.67 -3.21
CA MET A 40 6.24 -3.63 -2.01
C MET A 40 4.94 -2.83 -2.25
N LYS A 41 5.03 -1.70 -2.96
CA LYS A 41 3.86 -0.89 -3.35
C LYS A 41 2.90 -1.62 -4.27
N VAL A 42 3.40 -2.38 -5.25
CA VAL A 42 2.55 -3.24 -6.10
C VAL A 42 1.83 -4.29 -5.27
N CYS A 43 2.55 -5.00 -4.39
CA CYS A 43 1.96 -6.00 -3.50
C CYS A 43 0.87 -5.38 -2.62
N TYR A 44 1.16 -4.21 -2.05
CA TYR A 44 0.21 -3.49 -1.22
C TYR A 44 -1.04 -3.06 -2.00
N ALA A 45 -0.88 -2.40 -3.15
CA ALA A 45 -2.01 -1.96 -3.97
C ALA A 45 -2.91 -3.15 -4.36
N ALA A 46 -2.32 -4.28 -4.77
CA ALA A 46 -3.08 -5.49 -5.09
C ALA A 46 -3.85 -6.04 -3.87
N CYS A 47 -3.25 -6.06 -2.69
CA CYS A 47 -3.95 -6.50 -1.48
C CYS A 47 -5.05 -5.51 -1.06
N ASP A 48 -4.77 -4.21 -1.07
CA ASP A 48 -5.70 -3.17 -0.62
C ASP A 48 -7.00 -3.16 -1.42
N ILE A 49 -6.91 -3.25 -2.75
CA ILE A 49 -8.11 -3.26 -3.61
C ILE A 49 -9.02 -4.46 -3.34
N SER A 50 -8.51 -5.55 -2.78
CA SER A 50 -9.35 -6.69 -2.43
C SER A 50 -10.39 -6.36 -1.36
N LYS A 51 -10.14 -5.30 -0.57
CA LYS A 51 -11.04 -4.79 0.47
C LYS A 51 -11.74 -3.50 0.03
N THR A 52 -11.00 -2.55 -0.53
CA THR A 52 -11.57 -1.24 -0.93
C THR A 52 -12.40 -1.31 -2.22
N ARG A 53 -12.21 -2.37 -3.02
CA ARG A 53 -12.81 -2.56 -4.34
C ARG A 53 -12.51 -1.43 -5.34
N ALA A 54 -11.49 -0.63 -5.07
CA ALA A 54 -11.00 0.38 -5.99
C ALA A 54 -10.45 -0.24 -7.28
N SER A 55 -10.39 0.54 -8.35
CA SER A 55 -9.73 0.13 -9.59
C SER A 55 -8.24 -0.13 -9.33
N PHE A 56 -7.73 -1.28 -9.80
CA PHE A 56 -6.32 -1.62 -9.59
C PHE A 56 -5.37 -0.58 -10.19
N THR A 57 -5.71 -0.06 -11.37
CA THR A 57 -4.89 0.96 -12.03
C THR A 57 -4.93 2.28 -11.28
N GLU A 58 -6.07 2.69 -10.73
CA GLU A 58 -6.20 3.92 -9.95
C GLU A 58 -5.41 3.81 -8.65
N LYS A 59 -5.57 2.70 -7.91
CA LYS A 59 -4.77 2.45 -6.72
C LYS A 59 -3.27 2.49 -7.00
N LEU A 60 -2.81 1.96 -8.14
CA LEU A 60 -1.40 2.07 -8.53
C LEU A 60 -0.98 3.52 -8.83
N ILE A 61 -1.86 4.34 -9.42
CA ILE A 61 -1.56 5.77 -9.64
C ILE A 61 -1.44 6.48 -8.29
N ASP A 62 -2.36 6.26 -7.36
CA ASP A 62 -2.41 6.97 -6.08
C ASP A 62 -1.25 6.55 -5.14
N VAL A 63 -0.89 5.25 -5.15
CA VAL A 63 0.22 4.71 -4.35
C VAL A 63 1.60 5.09 -4.88
N PHE A 64 1.75 5.30 -6.20
CA PHE A 64 3.02 5.69 -6.81
C PHE A 64 3.15 7.19 -7.10
N LEU A 65 2.02 7.91 -7.10
CA LEU A 65 1.92 9.34 -7.42
C LEU A 65 2.78 9.75 -8.63
N PRO A 66 2.58 9.15 -9.81
CA PRO A 66 3.37 9.51 -10.98
C PRO A 66 3.09 10.97 -11.39
N SER A 67 4.08 11.62 -12.00
CA SER A 67 3.94 12.99 -12.52
C SER A 67 2.71 13.15 -13.42
N GLY A 68 1.88 14.15 -13.12
CA GLY A 68 0.63 14.40 -13.82
C GLY A 68 -0.49 13.40 -13.53
N HIS A 69 -0.33 12.51 -12.54
CA HIS A 69 -1.32 11.50 -12.13
C HIS A 69 -1.80 10.59 -13.29
N VAL A 70 -0.90 10.29 -14.24
CA VAL A 70 -1.25 9.47 -15.41
C VAL A 70 -0.56 8.10 -15.38
N PRO A 71 -1.24 7.01 -15.77
CA PRO A 71 -0.68 5.66 -15.71
C PRO A 71 0.50 5.46 -16.66
N GLY A 72 0.53 6.15 -17.82
CA GLY A 72 1.62 6.03 -18.79
C GLY A 72 3.01 6.37 -18.21
N ARG A 73 3.06 7.18 -17.13
CA ARG A 73 4.30 7.53 -16.43
C ARG A 73 4.81 6.44 -15.49
N LEU A 74 3.99 5.43 -15.19
CA LEU A 74 4.42 4.22 -14.48
C LEU A 74 5.10 3.22 -15.43
N VAL A 75 4.94 3.37 -16.75
CA VAL A 75 5.67 2.55 -17.72
C VAL A 75 7.14 2.96 -17.71
N LYS A 76 8.03 1.98 -17.57
CA LYS A 76 9.49 2.22 -17.59
C LYS A 76 9.87 2.92 -18.88
N ARG A 77 10.58 4.06 -18.77
CA ARG A 77 10.98 4.87 -19.91
C ARG A 77 11.78 4.05 -20.93
N GLN A 78 11.31 4.07 -22.17
CA GLN A 78 11.96 3.46 -23.33
C GLN A 78 11.52 4.24 -24.57
N ARG A 79 12.33 4.22 -25.64
CA ARG A 79 11.94 4.80 -26.94
C ARG A 79 10.81 3.98 -27.57
N GLY A 80 9.92 4.67 -28.28
CA GLY A 80 8.79 4.09 -29.00
C GLY A 80 7.51 3.95 -28.19
N SER A 81 6.45 3.51 -28.86
CA SER A 81 5.18 3.14 -28.22
C SER A 81 5.34 1.77 -27.56
N ILE A 82 5.23 1.72 -26.24
CA ILE A 82 5.41 0.49 -25.46
C ILE A 82 4.29 0.35 -24.42
N ARG A 83 4.05 -0.89 -23.99
CA ARG A 83 3.11 -1.21 -22.92
C ARG A 83 3.83 -1.76 -21.71
N GLY A 84 3.44 -1.29 -20.52
CA GLY A 84 3.81 -1.89 -19.24
C GLY A 84 2.70 -2.83 -18.76
N ALA A 85 3.06 -3.78 -17.89
CA ALA A 85 2.11 -4.68 -17.24
C ALA A 85 2.53 -5.01 -15.81
N VAL A 86 1.52 -5.23 -14.97
CA VAL A 86 1.64 -5.67 -13.58
C VAL A 86 0.72 -6.86 -13.39
N GLU A 87 1.25 -7.97 -12.87
CA GLU A 87 0.49 -9.17 -12.53
C GLU A 87 0.83 -9.61 -11.10
N VAL A 88 -0.20 -9.91 -10.32
CA VAL A 88 -0.09 -10.39 -8.95
C VAL A 88 -0.94 -11.65 -8.78
N PHE A 89 -0.39 -12.64 -8.09
CA PHE A 89 -0.99 -13.96 -7.96
C PHE A 89 -1.18 -14.33 -6.49
N ARG A 90 -2.32 -14.96 -6.17
CA ARG A 90 -2.59 -15.59 -4.87
C ARG A 90 -3.67 -16.66 -5.04
N ASP A 91 -3.52 -17.79 -4.38
CA ASP A 91 -4.57 -18.82 -4.28
C ASP A 91 -5.25 -19.16 -5.62
N GLY A 92 -4.44 -19.40 -6.66
CA GLY A 92 -4.90 -19.70 -8.03
C GLY A 92 -5.50 -18.52 -8.81
N ARG A 93 -5.66 -17.34 -8.19
CA ARG A 93 -6.18 -16.12 -8.82
C ARG A 93 -5.04 -15.29 -9.41
N ARG A 94 -5.35 -14.58 -10.50
CA ARG A 94 -4.45 -13.64 -11.15
C ARG A 94 -5.14 -12.29 -11.31
N LEU A 95 -4.57 -11.26 -10.71
CA LEU A 95 -4.91 -9.87 -10.99
C LEU A 95 -3.89 -9.28 -11.95
N ARG A 96 -4.35 -8.66 -13.04
CA ARG A 96 -3.47 -8.05 -14.04
C ARG A 96 -3.99 -6.70 -14.49
N THR A 97 -3.09 -5.74 -14.68
CA THR A 97 -3.35 -4.50 -15.43
C THR A 97 -2.24 -4.24 -16.45
N SER A 98 -2.58 -3.62 -17.58
CA SER A 98 -1.63 -3.20 -18.60
C SER A 98 -2.06 -1.94 -19.32
N PHE A 99 -1.11 -1.07 -19.65
CA PHE A 99 -1.36 0.23 -20.29
C PHE A 99 -0.15 0.69 -21.10
N SER A 100 -0.38 1.57 -22.08
CA SER A 100 0.69 2.16 -22.88
C SER A 100 1.41 3.29 -22.13
N ASN A 101 2.64 3.60 -22.53
CA ASN A 101 3.36 4.79 -22.06
C ASN A 101 2.68 6.12 -22.45
N HIS A 102 1.70 6.08 -23.35
CA HIS A 102 0.88 7.24 -23.76
C HIS A 102 -0.43 7.36 -22.97
N ALA A 103 -0.78 6.37 -22.15
CA ALA A 103 -2.02 6.36 -21.37
C ALA A 103 -2.13 7.58 -20.43
N LYS A 104 -3.23 8.33 -20.56
CA LYS A 104 -3.49 9.57 -19.81
C LYS A 104 -4.48 9.39 -18.66
N VAL A 105 -5.35 8.39 -18.74
CA VAL A 105 -6.41 8.14 -17.75
C VAL A 105 -6.42 6.66 -17.34
N SER A 106 -6.82 6.36 -16.12
CA SER A 106 -6.87 5.00 -15.56
C SER A 106 -7.71 4.03 -16.40
N THR A 107 -8.84 4.51 -16.94
CA THR A 107 -9.80 3.75 -17.75
C THR A 107 -9.23 3.26 -19.08
N SER A 108 -8.11 3.83 -19.55
CA SER A 108 -7.42 3.33 -20.75
C SER A 108 -6.58 2.07 -20.50
N ALA A 109 -6.43 1.66 -19.24
CA ALA A 109 -5.76 0.41 -18.87
C ALA A 109 -6.68 -0.80 -19.06
N HIS A 110 -6.08 -1.91 -19.48
CA HIS A 110 -6.76 -3.19 -19.58
C HIS A 110 -6.50 -4.03 -18.34
N THR A 111 -7.51 -4.14 -17.46
CA THR A 111 -7.45 -4.87 -16.21
C THR A 111 -8.28 -6.16 -16.29
N THR A 112 -7.73 -7.27 -15.79
CA THR A 112 -8.40 -8.59 -15.76
C THR A 112 -8.25 -9.24 -14.40
N GLY A 113 -9.23 -10.08 -14.04
CA GLY A 113 -9.24 -10.85 -12.78
C GLY A 113 -9.63 -10.05 -11.54
N ALA A 114 -10.06 -8.79 -11.69
CA ALA A 114 -10.44 -7.93 -10.57
C ALA A 114 -11.61 -8.49 -9.76
N ASN A 115 -12.66 -9.00 -10.43
CA ASN A 115 -13.84 -9.57 -9.77
C ASN A 115 -13.49 -10.77 -8.88
N ASP A 116 -12.73 -11.73 -9.42
CA ASP A 116 -12.28 -12.91 -8.66
C ASP A 116 -11.31 -12.52 -7.55
N TRP A 117 -10.53 -11.46 -7.77
CA TRP A 117 -9.60 -10.95 -6.78
C TRP A 117 -10.32 -10.37 -5.57
N VAL A 118 -11.34 -9.52 -5.77
CA VAL A 118 -12.09 -8.90 -4.66
C VAL A 118 -13.05 -9.85 -3.96
N ALA A 119 -13.37 -11.01 -4.56
CA ALA A 119 -14.21 -12.04 -3.95
C ALA A 119 -13.59 -12.68 -2.69
N SER A 120 -12.27 -12.55 -2.50
CA SER A 120 -11.56 -13.05 -1.31
C SER A 120 -10.67 -11.97 -0.69
N PRO A 121 -11.23 -11.06 0.12
CA PRO A 121 -10.47 -9.95 0.71
C PRO A 121 -9.31 -10.42 1.58
N VAL A 122 -8.22 -9.64 1.62
CA VAL A 122 -7.13 -9.83 2.59
C VAL A 122 -6.87 -8.54 3.35
N GLU A 123 -6.49 -8.68 4.62
CA GLU A 123 -5.95 -7.56 5.38
C GLU A 123 -4.48 -7.34 5.00
N SER A 124 -4.13 -6.09 4.74
CA SER A 124 -2.76 -5.69 4.43
C SER A 124 -2.45 -4.32 5.01
N VAL A 125 -1.21 -4.12 5.43
CA VAL A 125 -0.70 -2.84 5.92
C VAL A 125 0.63 -2.56 5.22
N TYR A 126 0.78 -1.35 4.70
CA TYR A 126 2.08 -0.84 4.22
C TYR A 126 2.64 0.11 5.28
N ILE A 127 3.82 -0.21 5.81
CA ILE A 127 4.52 0.63 6.78
C ILE A 127 5.62 1.39 6.02
N PRO A 128 5.45 2.70 5.75
CA PRO A 128 6.46 3.48 5.06
C PRO A 128 7.65 3.78 5.97
N VAL A 129 8.80 4.09 5.36
CA VAL A 129 10.03 4.50 6.08
C VAL A 129 9.91 5.91 6.68
N LYS A 130 8.98 6.74 6.19
CA LYS A 130 8.73 8.08 6.76
C LYS A 130 7.89 7.99 8.03
N GLU A 131 8.25 8.79 9.03
CA GLU A 131 7.54 8.97 10.31
C GLU A 131 6.17 9.67 10.12
N MET A 132 5.20 8.95 9.56
CA MET A 132 3.85 9.48 9.36
C MET A 132 3.04 9.51 10.65
N LEU A 133 3.17 8.49 11.50
CA LEU A 133 2.33 8.33 12.69
C LEU A 133 2.54 9.47 13.72
N ALA A 134 3.77 9.96 13.84
CA ALA A 134 4.09 11.09 14.71
C ALA A 134 3.53 12.42 14.21
N ASN A 135 3.35 12.57 12.88
CA ASN A 135 2.87 13.79 12.22
C ASN A 135 1.43 13.68 11.70
N GLY A 136 0.70 12.66 12.11
CA GLY A 136 -0.61 12.33 11.52
C GLY A 136 -1.71 13.37 11.77
N PRO A 137 -1.84 13.99 12.96
CA PRO A 137 -2.78 15.09 13.16
C PRO A 137 -2.35 16.30 12.32
N GLY A 138 -3.24 16.87 11.51
CA GLY A 138 -2.94 17.96 10.57
C GLY A 138 -2.60 17.49 9.15
N PHE A 139 -1.84 16.39 9.00
CA PHE A 139 -1.59 15.81 7.67
C PHE A 139 -2.88 15.24 7.06
N LEU A 140 -3.70 14.54 7.83
CA LEU A 140 -4.94 13.93 7.33
C LEU A 140 -5.94 14.98 6.84
N SER A 141 -6.06 16.13 7.52
CA SER A 141 -6.94 17.23 7.11
C SER A 141 -6.45 17.87 5.81
N LEU A 142 -5.15 18.17 5.71
CA LEU A 142 -4.54 18.77 4.53
C LEU A 142 -4.64 17.85 3.30
N TYR A 143 -4.45 16.55 3.50
CA TYR A 143 -4.58 15.58 2.41
C TYR A 143 -6.03 15.50 1.90
N THR A 144 -7.01 15.48 2.81
CA THR A 144 -8.43 15.42 2.45
C THR A 144 -8.87 16.66 1.66
N GLN A 145 -8.30 17.83 1.99
CA GLN A 145 -8.53 19.09 1.28
C GLN A 145 -7.80 19.17 -0.07
N ARG A 146 -7.01 18.14 -0.44
CA ARG A 146 -6.18 18.05 -1.66
C ARG A 146 -5.10 19.14 -1.78
N ASP A 147 -4.75 19.79 -0.67
CA ASP A 147 -3.75 20.86 -0.66
C ASP A 147 -2.30 20.33 -0.71
N ILE A 148 -2.12 19.01 -0.65
CA ILE A 148 -0.80 18.38 -0.56
C ILE A 148 -0.64 17.19 -1.52
N HIS A 149 0.51 17.14 -2.19
CA HIS A 149 0.85 16.10 -3.18
C HIS A 149 1.66 14.97 -2.51
N PHE A 150 0.96 14.04 -1.85
CA PHE A 150 1.57 12.90 -1.17
C PHE A 150 1.05 11.57 -1.67
N GLU A 151 1.87 10.53 -1.54
CA GLU A 151 1.50 9.17 -1.92
C GLU A 151 0.43 8.62 -0.97
N GLU A 152 -0.58 7.94 -1.51
CA GLU A 152 -1.75 7.48 -0.76
C GLU A 152 -1.39 6.52 0.39
N ILE A 153 -0.28 5.78 0.26
CA ILE A 153 0.25 4.88 1.31
C ILE A 153 0.44 5.57 2.67
N TYR A 154 0.65 6.89 2.68
CA TYR A 154 0.82 7.66 3.90
C TYR A 154 -0.51 7.90 4.62
N VAL A 155 -1.59 8.10 3.89
CA VAL A 155 -2.93 8.25 4.47
C VAL A 155 -3.49 6.90 4.86
N ASP A 156 -3.26 5.88 4.04
CA ASP A 156 -3.70 4.53 4.32
C ASP A 156 -3.21 4.03 5.69
N ILE A 157 -1.93 4.24 6.02
CA ILE A 157 -1.38 3.83 7.32
C ILE A 157 -1.98 4.64 8.48
N LEU A 158 -2.21 5.95 8.29
CA LEU A 158 -2.80 6.81 9.31
C LEU A 158 -4.26 6.44 9.59
N GLN A 159 -5.05 6.24 8.55
CA GLN A 159 -6.44 5.82 8.68
C GLN A 159 -6.55 4.47 9.41
N ARG A 160 -5.68 3.51 9.06
CA ARG A 160 -5.64 2.20 9.73
C ARG A 160 -5.19 2.31 11.19
N ALA A 161 -4.23 3.18 11.49
CA ALA A 161 -3.71 3.37 12.84
C ALA A 161 -4.66 4.15 13.77
N TYR A 162 -5.45 5.08 13.23
CA TYR A 162 -6.43 5.86 13.99
C TYR A 162 -7.80 5.20 14.12
N LEU A 163 -7.98 3.98 13.61
CA LEU A 163 -9.17 3.20 13.91
C LEU A 163 -9.31 3.04 15.44
N PRO A 164 -10.49 3.34 16.01
CA PRO A 164 -10.72 3.18 17.44
C PRO A 164 -10.36 1.77 17.90
N LEU A 165 -9.66 1.66 19.01
CA LEU A 165 -9.37 0.37 19.62
C LEU A 165 -10.71 -0.34 19.91
N VAL A 166 -10.83 -1.59 19.48
CA VAL A 166 -11.99 -2.43 19.80
C VAL A 166 -12.16 -2.45 21.32
N ARG A 167 -13.35 -2.06 21.78
CA ARG A 167 -13.71 -2.04 23.20
C ARG A 167 -13.76 -3.47 23.73
N GLY A 168 -13.23 -3.69 24.93
CA GLY A 168 -13.24 -5.00 25.60
C GLY A 168 -11.84 -5.59 25.84
N PRO A 169 -11.75 -6.77 26.48
CA PRO A 169 -10.49 -7.44 26.75
C PRO A 169 -9.79 -7.83 25.44
N MET A 170 -8.45 -7.77 25.43
CA MET A 170 -7.67 -8.24 24.27
C MET A 170 -7.94 -9.73 24.04
N ASP A 171 -8.21 -10.09 22.79
CA ASP A 171 -8.30 -11.50 22.41
C ASP A 171 -6.95 -12.23 22.58
N LYS A 172 -6.99 -13.56 22.54
CA LYS A 172 -5.83 -14.43 22.78
C LYS A 172 -4.69 -14.16 21.78
N GLN A 173 -5.00 -13.88 20.52
CA GLN A 173 -3.98 -13.64 19.50
C GLN A 173 -3.31 -12.28 19.70
N ARG A 174 -4.11 -11.24 19.94
CA ARG A 174 -3.62 -9.89 20.23
C ARG A 174 -2.74 -9.87 21.47
N ARG A 175 -3.14 -10.58 22.54
CA ARG A 175 -2.34 -10.70 23.77
C ARG A 175 -1.02 -11.43 23.52
N ARG A 176 -1.02 -12.49 22.70
CA ARG A 176 0.21 -13.19 22.30
C ARG A 176 1.15 -12.26 21.54
N LEU A 177 0.65 -11.53 20.53
CA LEU A 177 1.44 -10.59 19.74
C LEU A 177 1.99 -9.46 20.61
N PHE A 178 1.18 -8.92 21.52
CA PHE A 178 1.59 -7.88 22.47
C PHE A 178 2.77 -8.36 23.33
N ASN A 179 2.69 -9.57 23.87
CA ASN A 179 3.78 -10.15 24.66
C ASN A 179 5.06 -10.36 23.83
N ILE A 180 4.95 -10.77 22.56
CA ILE A 180 6.11 -10.91 21.66
C ILE A 180 6.77 -9.54 21.46
N LEU A 181 5.98 -8.50 21.19
CA LEU A 181 6.47 -7.13 21.00
C LEU A 181 7.13 -6.58 22.27
N GLN A 182 6.51 -6.73 23.43
CA GLN A 182 7.09 -6.28 24.70
C GLN A 182 8.44 -6.94 24.99
N LYS A 183 8.53 -8.25 24.76
CA LYS A 183 9.80 -8.99 24.91
C LYS A 183 10.85 -8.53 23.91
N ALA A 184 10.47 -8.32 22.65
CA ALA A 184 11.41 -7.89 21.61
C ALA A 184 11.94 -6.47 21.85
N ILE A 185 11.11 -5.58 22.41
CA ILE A 185 11.48 -4.19 22.74
C ILE A 185 12.18 -4.10 24.11
N ASN A 186 12.17 -5.18 24.89
CA ASN A 186 12.65 -5.23 26.27
C ASN A 186 12.07 -4.11 27.15
N GLY A 187 10.77 -3.85 27.01
CA GLY A 187 10.08 -2.73 27.67
C GLY A 187 8.60 -3.01 27.97
N GLN A 188 8.00 -2.13 28.77
CA GLN A 188 6.57 -2.17 29.07
C GLN A 188 5.81 -1.13 28.22
N VAL A 189 4.76 -1.59 27.53
CA VAL A 189 3.88 -0.70 26.77
C VAL A 189 2.75 -0.26 27.70
N THR A 190 2.64 1.04 27.93
CA THR A 190 1.54 1.65 28.69
C THR A 190 0.67 2.47 27.75
N ILE A 191 -0.66 2.30 27.83
CA ILE A 191 -1.61 3.10 27.05
C ILE A 191 -1.96 4.32 27.89
N LYS A 192 -1.41 5.48 27.56
CA LYS A 192 -1.90 6.76 28.09
C LYS A 192 -3.09 7.19 27.24
N ASN A 193 -4.29 7.16 27.80
CA ASN A 193 -5.45 7.78 27.17
C ASN A 193 -5.21 9.28 27.11
N VAL A 194 -4.89 9.82 25.92
CA VAL A 194 -4.87 11.26 25.71
C VAL A 194 -6.33 11.69 25.60
N THR A 195 -6.93 12.04 26.74
CA THR A 195 -8.18 12.77 26.77
C THR A 195 -7.88 14.16 26.24
N THR A 196 -8.19 14.44 24.97
CA THR A 196 -8.21 15.82 24.46
C THR A 196 -9.31 16.56 25.21
N LYS A 197 -8.97 17.19 26.34
CA LYS A 197 -9.79 18.26 26.90
C LYS A 197 -9.67 19.43 25.94
N PRO A 198 -10.77 20.02 25.44
CA PRO A 198 -10.68 21.25 24.68
C PRO A 198 -10.14 22.33 25.63
N GLU A 199 -8.95 22.85 25.34
CA GLU A 199 -8.48 24.08 25.96
C GLU A 199 -9.43 25.18 25.53
N ARG A 200 -10.29 25.62 26.46
CA ARG A 200 -10.99 26.88 26.33
C ARG A 200 -9.91 27.95 26.40
N TYR A 201 -9.62 28.58 25.26
CA TYR A 201 -9.00 29.89 25.25
C TYR A 201 -9.95 30.84 26.00
N GLN A 202 -9.59 31.21 27.23
CA GLN A 202 -10.14 32.38 27.88
C GLN A 202 -9.35 33.57 27.35
N GLY A 203 -10.03 34.44 26.60
CA GLY A 203 -9.57 35.79 26.31
C GLY A 203 -9.81 36.73 27.48
#